data_AF-A0A2K3MWK2-F1
#
_entry.id   AF-A0A2K3MWK2-F1
#
_cell.length_a   1.000
_cell.length_b   1.000
_cell.length_c   1.000
_cell.angle_alpha   90.00
_cell.angle_beta   90.00
_cell.angle_gamma   90.00
#
_symmetry.space_group_name_H-M   'P 1'
#
loop_
_entity.id
_entity.type
_entity.pdbx_description
1 polymer ?
#
loop_
_entity_poly.entity_id
_entity_poly.type
_entity_poly.pdbx_seq_one_letter_code
_entity_poly.pdbx_strand_id
1 'polypeptide(L)'
;MISFGLDYHWTNQDSHFDQEERSLHINKFGYVVYLSYLVYAPLYIAGPIVSFNAFASQLDVPQNSNSVRNVILYGFRWILCFILVEFMTHLFYYNAFANSGLWKHLSPLEVFIIGYGVLNFMWLKFLLIWRFFRFWSLVNGIDAPENMPKCINNCYSLEGFWKNWHASFNKWLVRYMYIPLGGSRKKLLNVWVIFTFVAIWHDLEWLKALLGNSYFVNSVLLLVQLQSLASWFVPG
;
A
#
# COMPACT_ATOMS: atom_id res chain seq x y z
N MET A 1 14.45 -8.04 0.42
CA MET A 1 15.05 -9.17 -0.33
C MET A 1 14.81 -9.06 -1.83
N ILE A 2 13.55 -9.09 -2.31
CA ILE A 2 13.23 -9.00 -3.75
C ILE A 2 13.79 -7.73 -4.40
N SER A 3 13.58 -6.56 -3.77
CA SER A 3 14.11 -5.29 -4.30
C SER A 3 15.64 -5.31 -4.40
N PHE A 4 16.38 -5.68 -3.35
CA PHE A 4 17.85 -5.77 -3.41
C PHE A 4 18.36 -6.65 -4.57
N GLY A 5 17.80 -7.85 -4.73
CA GLY A 5 18.25 -8.78 -5.78
C GLY A 5 17.94 -8.30 -7.19
N LEU A 6 16.74 -7.77 -7.42
CA LEU A 6 16.33 -7.25 -8.72
C LEU A 6 17.05 -5.95 -9.07
N ASP A 7 17.18 -5.03 -8.11
CA ASP A 7 17.91 -3.77 -8.31
C ASP A 7 19.41 -4.02 -8.58
N TYR A 8 20.03 -5.01 -7.92
CA TYR A 8 21.40 -5.44 -8.22
C TYR A 8 21.52 -6.02 -9.64
N HIS A 9 20.56 -6.86 -10.06
CA HIS A 9 20.55 -7.44 -11.40
C HIS A 9 20.38 -6.37 -12.49
N TRP A 10 19.46 -5.42 -12.29
CA TRP A 10 19.22 -4.33 -13.23
C TRP A 10 20.33 -3.28 -13.25
N THR A 11 21.12 -3.13 -12.19
CA THR A 11 22.30 -2.28 -12.23
C THR A 11 23.36 -2.84 -13.18
N ASN A 12 23.42 -4.16 -13.37
CA ASN A 12 24.40 -4.84 -14.24
C ASN A 12 23.95 -4.95 -15.70
N GLN A 13 22.67 -4.74 -15.97
CA GLN A 13 22.15 -4.66 -17.33
C GLN A 13 21.90 -3.19 -17.60
N ASP A 14 22.50 -2.59 -18.63
CA ASP A 14 22.22 -1.20 -19.06
C ASP A 14 20.74 -1.08 -19.49
N SER A 15 19.85 -1.09 -18.51
CA SER A 15 18.44 -1.36 -18.70
C SER A 15 17.71 -0.05 -18.51
N HIS A 16 17.05 0.41 -19.57
CA HIS A 16 16.29 1.66 -19.63
C HIS A 16 15.11 1.76 -18.64
N PHE A 17 14.96 0.79 -17.73
CA PHE A 17 13.86 0.71 -16.76
C PHE A 17 14.06 1.61 -15.53
N ASP A 18 15.24 2.20 -15.34
CA ASP A 18 15.62 3.03 -14.18
C ASP A 18 15.19 4.51 -14.25
N GLN A 19 14.13 4.86 -15.01
CA GLN A 19 13.78 6.27 -15.19
C GLN A 19 13.24 6.99 -13.93
N GLU A 20 12.75 6.26 -12.92
CA GLU A 20 12.17 6.86 -11.71
C GLU A 20 13.11 6.91 -10.49
N GLU A 21 14.16 6.07 -10.43
CA GLU A 21 15.07 6.02 -9.29
C GLU A 21 16.52 6.04 -9.75
N ARG A 22 17.36 6.81 -9.04
CA ARG A 22 18.79 6.91 -9.32
C ARG A 22 19.44 5.53 -9.22
N SER A 23 20.00 5.04 -10.33
CA SER A 23 20.81 3.83 -10.33
C SER A 23 22.02 4.02 -9.41
N LEU A 24 22.30 3.00 -8.60
CA LEU A 24 23.43 2.99 -7.68
C LEU A 24 24.61 2.26 -8.31
N HIS A 25 25.83 2.73 -8.02
CA HIS A 25 27.01 1.96 -8.39
C HIS A 25 27.06 0.63 -7.61
N ILE A 26 27.53 -0.44 -8.26
CA ILE A 26 27.63 -1.80 -7.71
C ILE A 26 28.31 -1.83 -6.32
N ASN A 27 29.32 -0.97 -6.10
CA ASN A 27 30.04 -0.86 -4.83
C ASN A 27 29.16 -0.44 -3.64
N LYS A 28 27.95 0.10 -3.88
CA LYS A 28 26.99 0.48 -2.84
C LYS A 28 26.13 -0.70 -2.35
N PHE A 29 26.15 -1.84 -3.04
CA PHE A 29 25.47 -3.07 -2.62
C PHE A 29 26.29 -3.82 -1.55
N GLY A 30 26.67 -3.12 -0.48
CA GLY A 30 27.40 -3.68 0.64
C GLY A 30 26.47 -4.40 1.64
N TYR A 31 27.01 -5.41 2.32
CA TYR A 31 26.27 -6.18 3.34
C TYR A 31 25.70 -5.31 4.47
N VAL A 32 26.45 -4.29 4.91
CA VAL A 32 26.04 -3.39 6.00
C VAL A 32 24.82 -2.55 5.60
N VAL A 33 24.81 -2.00 4.38
CA VAL A 33 23.69 -1.21 3.86
C VAL A 33 22.46 -2.09 3.67
N TYR A 34 22.67 -3.31 3.18
CA TYR A 34 21.61 -4.30 3.07
C TYR A 34 20.99 -4.65 4.43
N LEU A 35 21.81 -4.93 5.45
CA LEU A 35 21.33 -5.22 6.78
C LEU A 35 20.56 -4.02 7.36
N SER A 36 21.11 -2.80 7.18
CA SER A 36 20.46 -1.55 7.59
C SER A 36 19.07 -1.39 6.95
N TYR A 37 18.95 -1.66 5.65
CA TYR A 37 17.67 -1.66 4.93
C TYR A 37 16.67 -2.66 5.49
N LEU A 38 17.11 -3.87 5.86
CA LEU A 38 16.24 -4.90 6.42
C LEU A 38 15.75 -4.58 7.83
N VAL A 39 16.60 -3.99 8.67
CA VAL A 39 16.31 -3.77 10.10
C VAL A 39 15.81 -2.34 10.40
N TYR A 40 15.64 -1.51 9.38
CA TYR A 40 15.17 -0.14 9.56
C TYR A 40 13.71 -0.13 10.03
N ALA A 41 13.53 0.04 11.35
CA ALA A 41 12.24 -0.15 12.03
C ALA A 41 11.05 0.58 11.39
N PRO A 42 11.17 1.84 10.94
CA PRO A 42 10.05 2.54 10.32
C PRO A 42 9.48 1.80 9.10
N LEU A 43 10.33 1.28 8.21
CA LEU A 43 9.88 0.60 6.98
C LEU A 43 9.66 -0.90 7.19
N TYR A 44 10.36 -1.52 8.15
CA TYR A 44 10.26 -2.95 8.44
C TYR A 44 8.90 -3.35 9.05
N ILE A 45 8.37 -2.55 9.98
CA ILE A 45 7.18 -2.95 10.75
C ILE A 45 5.91 -2.77 9.92
N ALA A 46 5.59 -1.52 9.56
CA ALA A 46 4.41 -1.21 8.75
C ALA A 46 4.58 0.13 8.00
N GLY A 47 5.80 0.53 7.70
CA GLY A 47 6.05 1.75 6.94
C GLY A 47 5.78 1.59 5.45
N PRO A 48 5.83 2.71 4.71
CA PRO A 48 5.77 2.66 3.27
C PRO A 48 6.91 1.83 2.68
N ILE A 49 6.63 1.16 1.57
CA ILE A 49 7.61 0.35 0.85
C ILE A 49 8.50 1.27 0.03
N VAL A 50 9.80 1.19 0.27
CA VAL A 50 10.85 1.92 -0.46
C VAL A 50 11.74 0.87 -1.12
N SER A 51 12.24 1.12 -2.34
CA SER A 51 13.22 0.24 -2.96
C SER A 51 14.57 0.33 -2.23
N PHE A 52 15.43 -0.66 -2.45
CA PHE A 52 16.79 -0.65 -1.94
C PHE A 52 17.58 0.52 -2.53
N ASN A 53 17.44 0.79 -3.84
CA ASN A 53 18.12 1.91 -4.49
C ASN A 53 17.69 3.27 -3.91
N ALA A 54 16.40 3.48 -3.69
CA ALA A 54 15.89 4.68 -3.07
C ALA A 54 16.32 4.81 -1.60
N PHE A 55 16.41 3.73 -0.83
CA PHE A 55 16.89 3.78 0.54
C PHE A 55 18.40 4.08 0.61
N ALA A 56 19.21 3.33 -0.12
CA ALA A 56 20.67 3.45 -0.07
C ALA A 56 21.16 4.78 -0.63
N SER A 57 20.51 5.33 -1.67
CA SER A 57 20.82 6.68 -2.17
C SER A 57 20.57 7.78 -1.11
N GLN A 58 19.57 7.59 -0.26
CA GLN A 58 19.21 8.54 0.80
C GLN A 58 20.13 8.45 2.02
N LEU A 59 20.82 7.32 2.22
CA LEU A 59 21.84 7.22 3.27
C LEU A 59 23.10 8.01 2.93
N ASP A 60 23.48 8.04 1.65
CA ASP A 60 24.64 8.83 1.19
C ASP A 60 24.31 10.32 1.09
N VAL A 61 23.14 10.62 0.52
CA VAL A 61 22.67 11.99 0.31
C VAL A 61 21.23 12.08 0.84
N PRO A 62 21.06 12.40 2.13
CA PRO A 62 19.74 12.61 2.72
C PRO A 62 18.94 13.62 1.91
N GLN A 63 17.68 13.29 1.63
CA GLN A 63 16.81 14.16 0.84
C GLN A 63 16.37 15.34 1.69
N ASN A 64 16.84 16.53 1.36
CA ASN A 64 16.39 17.80 1.98
C ASN A 64 15.04 18.28 1.41
N SER A 65 14.23 17.38 0.85
CA SER A 65 12.93 17.72 0.23
C SER A 65 11.95 18.33 1.23
N ASN A 66 12.04 17.92 2.50
CA ASN A 66 11.12 18.34 3.55
C ASN A 66 11.81 19.25 4.57
N SER A 67 11.41 20.52 4.60
CA SER A 67 11.79 21.43 5.68
C SER A 67 11.32 20.88 7.03
N VAL A 68 12.08 21.16 8.10
CA VAL A 68 11.72 20.83 9.50
C VAL A 68 10.30 21.30 9.81
N ARG A 69 9.91 22.49 9.33
CA ARG A 69 8.54 23.01 9.46
C ARG A 69 7.50 22.06 8.86
N ASN A 70 7.77 21.50 7.68
CA ASN A 70 6.86 20.57 7.02
C ASN A 70 6.74 19.25 7.78
N VAL A 71 7.84 18.76 8.35
CA VAL A 71 7.85 17.54 9.19
C VAL A 71 7.02 17.76 10.46
N ILE A 72 7.17 18.91 11.13
CA ILE A 72 6.36 19.27 12.31
C ILE A 72 4.88 19.37 11.94
N LEU A 73 4.54 20.07 10.85
CA LEU A 73 3.16 20.16 10.36
C LEU A 73 2.59 18.79 9.97
N TYR A 74 3.42 17.90 9.45
CA TYR A 74 3.03 16.53 9.15
C TYR A 74 2.67 15.75 10.42
N GLY A 75 3.50 15.85 11.47
CA GLY A 75 3.21 15.27 12.79
C GLY A 75 1.94 15.85 13.41
N PHE A 76 1.72 17.16 13.30
CA PHE A 76 0.48 17.80 13.77
C PHE A 76 -0.77 17.27 13.04
N ARG A 77 -0.71 17.13 11.69
CA ARG A 77 -1.79 16.51 10.91
C ARG A 77 -2.07 15.07 11.35
N TRP A 78 -1.02 14.32 11.70
CA TRP A 78 -1.18 12.97 12.23
C TRP A 78 -1.95 12.95 13.57
N ILE A 79 -1.64 13.87 14.49
CA ILE A 79 -2.38 14.01 15.76
C ILE A 79 -3.85 14.33 15.51
N LEU A 80 -4.16 15.22 14.57
CA LEU A 80 -5.56 15.50 14.20
C LEU A 80 -6.27 14.27 13.64
N CYS A 81 -5.60 13.49 12.78
CA CYS A 81 -6.15 12.22 12.29
C CYS A 81 -6.36 11.22 13.43
N PHE A 82 -5.46 11.16 14.41
CA PHE A 82 -5.58 10.29 15.58
C PHE A 82 -6.82 10.64 16.40
N ILE A 83 -6.99 11.92 16.75
CA ILE A 83 -8.17 12.41 17.48
C ILE A 83 -9.45 12.11 16.70
N LEU A 84 -9.44 12.28 15.37
CA LEU A 84 -10.59 11.96 14.53
C LEU A 84 -10.93 10.47 14.56
N VAL A 85 -9.94 9.57 14.46
CA VAL A 85 -10.17 8.12 14.57
C VAL A 85 -10.76 7.77 15.94
N GLU A 86 -10.17 8.29 17.02
CA GLU A 86 -10.68 8.07 18.38
C GLU A 86 -12.11 8.59 18.53
N PHE A 87 -12.42 9.78 18.01
CA PHE A 87 -13.79 10.30 18.03
C PHE A 87 -14.75 9.39 17.24
N MET A 88 -14.34 8.93 16.06
CA MET A 88 -15.15 8.03 15.22
C MET A 88 -15.41 6.68 15.89
N THR A 89 -14.44 6.08 16.60
CA THR A 89 -14.62 4.79 17.28
C THR A 89 -15.59 4.87 18.46
N HIS A 90 -15.71 6.03 19.10
CA HIS A 90 -16.69 6.26 20.17
C HIS A 90 -18.11 6.50 19.63
N LEU A 91 -18.24 7.01 18.41
CA LEU A 91 -19.55 7.25 17.79
C LEU A 91 -20.06 6.08 16.95
N PHE A 92 -19.16 5.37 16.27
CA PHE A 92 -19.51 4.36 15.27
C PHE A 92 -18.90 3.01 15.62
N TYR A 93 -19.73 2.11 16.14
CA TYR A 93 -19.33 0.75 16.53
C TYR A 93 -19.32 -0.24 15.36
N TYR A 94 -18.58 0.10 14.29
CA TYR A 94 -18.52 -0.70 13.06
C TYR A 94 -18.19 -2.19 13.29
N ASN A 95 -17.23 -2.49 14.16
CA ASN A 95 -16.83 -3.88 14.45
C ASN A 95 -17.92 -4.66 15.21
N ALA A 96 -18.58 -4.03 16.19
CA ALA A 96 -19.67 -4.66 16.92
C ALA A 96 -20.85 -4.94 15.99
N PHE A 97 -21.17 -3.99 15.10
CA PHE A 97 -22.19 -4.16 14.09
C PHE A 97 -21.87 -5.33 13.13
N ALA A 98 -20.65 -5.43 12.60
CA ALA A 98 -20.25 -6.54 11.73
C ALA A 98 -20.38 -7.91 12.42
N ASN A 99 -19.92 -8.00 13.67
CA ASN A 99 -19.94 -9.25 14.46
C ASN A 99 -21.34 -9.67 14.90
N SER A 100 -22.26 -8.72 15.08
CA SER A 100 -23.64 -9.01 15.50
C SER A 100 -24.46 -9.81 14.47
N GLY A 101 -24.07 -9.80 13.20
CA GLY A 101 -24.84 -10.40 12.12
C GLY A 101 -26.11 -9.64 11.72
N LEU A 102 -26.40 -8.49 12.35
CA LEU A 102 -27.59 -7.66 12.09
C LEU A 102 -27.69 -7.22 10.62
N TRP A 103 -26.56 -7.07 9.94
CA TRP A 103 -26.49 -6.72 8.51
C TRP A 103 -27.27 -7.66 7.59
N LYS A 104 -27.54 -8.91 8.01
CA LYS A 104 -28.34 -9.88 7.24
C LYS A 104 -29.83 -9.52 7.17
N HIS A 105 -30.30 -8.70 8.10
CA HIS A 105 -31.71 -8.29 8.20
C HIS A 105 -31.95 -6.88 7.67
N LEU A 106 -30.89 -6.20 7.22
CA LEU A 106 -30.97 -4.86 6.66
C LEU A 106 -31.29 -4.88 5.17
N SER A 107 -31.90 -3.80 4.71
CA SER A 107 -32.08 -3.56 3.28
C SER A 107 -30.72 -3.35 2.58
N PRO A 108 -30.63 -3.61 1.27
CA PRO A 108 -29.39 -3.38 0.51
C PRO A 108 -28.85 -1.96 0.62
N LEU A 109 -29.72 -0.95 0.73
CA LEU A 109 -29.32 0.45 0.88
C LEU A 109 -28.64 0.72 2.23
N GLU A 110 -29.20 0.18 3.32
CA GLU A 110 -28.62 0.33 4.66
C GLU A 110 -27.25 -0.37 4.74
N VAL A 111 -27.14 -1.57 4.16
CA VAL A 111 -25.85 -2.28 4.06
C VAL A 111 -24.83 -1.45 3.27
N PHE A 112 -25.25 -0.82 2.17
CA PHE A 112 -24.37 0.05 1.38
C PHE A 112 -23.87 1.27 2.19
N ILE A 113 -24.76 1.98 2.89
CA ILE A 113 -24.40 3.15 3.72
C ILE A 113 -23.41 2.76 4.81
N ILE A 114 -23.68 1.65 5.50
CA ILE A 114 -22.80 1.16 6.56
C ILE A 114 -21.45 0.70 5.98
N GLY A 115 -21.46 -0.05 4.88
CA GLY A 115 -20.26 -0.50 4.19
C GLY A 115 -19.38 0.66 3.72
N TYR A 116 -20.00 1.72 3.20
CA TYR A 116 -19.31 2.96 2.84
C TYR A 116 -18.67 3.66 4.07
N GLY A 117 -19.37 3.69 5.21
CA GLY A 117 -18.82 4.19 6.47
C GLY A 117 -17.62 3.37 6.96
N VAL A 118 -17.74 2.04 6.93
CA VAL A 118 -16.64 1.10 7.27
C VAL A 118 -15.43 1.34 6.37
N LEU A 119 -15.64 1.52 5.07
CA LEU A 119 -14.57 1.75 4.12
C LEU A 119 -13.83 3.07 4.38
N ASN A 120 -14.56 4.14 4.71
CA ASN A 120 -13.96 5.42 5.12
C ASN A 120 -13.18 5.29 6.44
N PHE A 121 -13.72 4.56 7.41
CA PHE A 121 -13.04 4.27 8.68
C PHE A 121 -11.75 3.46 8.46
N MET A 122 -11.79 2.43 7.61
CA MET A 122 -10.61 1.65 7.23
C MET A 122 -9.55 2.51 6.55
N TRP A 123 -9.95 3.39 5.61
CA TRP A 123 -9.04 4.33 4.98
C TRP A 123 -8.32 5.19 6.01
N LEU A 124 -9.06 5.78 6.97
CA LEU A 124 -8.51 6.65 8.00
C LEU A 124 -7.58 5.89 8.97
N LYS A 125 -7.94 4.65 9.33
CA LYS A 125 -7.11 3.77 10.15
C LYS A 125 -5.77 3.46 9.48
N PHE A 126 -5.77 3.08 8.20
CA PHE A 126 -4.53 2.80 7.47
C PHE A 126 -3.71 4.06 7.20
N LEU A 127 -4.37 5.19 6.89
CA LEU A 127 -3.73 6.50 6.82
C LEU A 127 -2.96 6.79 8.11
N LEU A 128 -3.59 6.62 9.28
CA LEU A 128 -2.98 6.88 10.58
C LEU A 128 -1.73 6.01 10.80
N ILE A 129 -1.84 4.70 10.59
CA ILE A 129 -0.73 3.75 10.79
C ILE A 129 0.45 4.12 9.88
N TRP A 130 0.21 4.25 8.58
CA TRP A 130 1.30 4.50 7.63
C TRP A 130 1.93 5.88 7.76
N ARG A 131 1.13 6.90 8.07
CA ARG A 131 1.66 8.24 8.37
C ARG A 131 2.55 8.25 9.60
N PHE A 132 2.26 7.43 10.61
CA PHE A 132 3.11 7.33 11.81
C PHE A 132 4.53 6.85 11.45
N PHE A 133 4.62 5.73 10.72
CA PHE A 133 5.91 5.19 10.31
C PHE A 133 6.62 6.09 9.30
N ARG A 134 5.89 6.71 8.38
CA ARG A 134 6.46 7.72 7.47
C ARG A 134 6.99 8.93 8.24
N PHE A 135 6.31 9.41 9.27
CA PHE A 135 6.77 10.54 10.08
C PHE A 135 8.14 10.27 10.70
N TRP A 136 8.33 9.09 11.32
CA TRP A 136 9.64 8.71 11.86
C TRP A 136 10.70 8.54 10.76
N SER A 137 10.29 8.07 9.58
CA SER A 137 11.20 8.03 8.43
C SER A 137 11.68 9.42 8.03
N LEU A 138 10.78 10.40 7.99
CA LEU A 138 11.11 11.79 7.67
C LEU A 138 12.00 12.44 8.73
N VAL A 139 11.76 12.16 10.01
CA VAL A 139 12.60 12.66 11.11
C VAL A 139 14.05 12.15 10.95
N ASN A 140 14.22 10.93 10.46
CA ASN A 140 15.54 10.34 10.17
C ASN A 140 16.13 10.77 8.81
N GLY A 141 15.47 11.65 8.05
CA GLY A 141 15.95 12.13 6.75
C GLY A 141 15.72 11.17 5.57
N ILE A 142 14.87 10.15 5.74
CA ILE A 142 14.47 9.22 4.68
C ILE A 142 13.05 9.56 4.22
N ASP A 143 12.92 10.06 3.00
CA ASP A 143 11.65 10.37 2.36
C ASP A 143 11.01 9.10 1.78
N ALA A 144 10.15 8.49 2.60
CA ALA A 144 9.30 7.39 2.18
C ALA A 144 8.04 7.92 1.46
N PRO A 145 7.49 7.22 0.47
CA PRO A 145 6.26 7.65 -0.22
C PRO A 145 5.05 7.67 0.72
N GLU A 146 4.11 8.59 0.50
CA GLU A 146 2.82 8.61 1.20
C GLU A 146 1.92 7.49 0.68
N ASN A 147 1.35 6.69 1.57
CA ASN A 147 0.56 5.52 1.18
C ASN A 147 -0.91 5.80 0.91
N MET A 148 -1.45 6.87 1.48
CA MET A 148 -2.82 7.35 1.23
C MET A 148 -2.78 8.82 0.78
N PRO A 149 -2.24 9.12 -0.43
CA PRO A 149 -2.13 10.48 -0.95
C PRO A 149 -3.48 11.12 -1.30
N LYS A 150 -4.52 10.33 -1.56
CA LYS A 150 -5.87 10.82 -1.84
C LYS A 150 -6.88 10.17 -0.90
N CYS A 151 -7.88 10.97 -0.52
CA CYS A 151 -9.07 10.48 0.15
C CYS A 151 -9.85 9.57 -0.79
N ILE A 152 -10.41 8.47 -0.26
CA ILE A 152 -11.20 7.52 -1.04
C ILE A 152 -12.38 8.17 -1.76
N ASN A 153 -13.00 9.18 -1.15
CA ASN A 153 -14.13 9.91 -1.72
C ASN A 153 -13.74 10.83 -2.88
N ASN A 154 -12.44 11.03 -3.11
CA ASN A 154 -11.90 11.82 -4.21
C ASN A 154 -11.31 10.93 -5.33
N CYS A 155 -11.60 9.63 -5.31
CA CYS A 155 -11.21 8.67 -6.34
C CYS A 155 -12.38 8.43 -7.29
N TYR A 156 -12.32 8.99 -8.51
CA TYR A 156 -13.39 8.87 -9.51
C TYR A 156 -13.33 7.60 -10.36
N SER A 157 -12.30 6.78 -10.19
CA SER A 157 -12.13 5.53 -10.93
C SER A 157 -11.50 4.45 -10.06
N LEU A 158 -11.77 3.18 -10.37
CA LEU A 158 -11.16 2.04 -9.69
C LEU A 158 -9.64 2.01 -9.84
N GLU A 159 -9.13 2.37 -11.02
CA GLU A 159 -7.69 2.51 -11.23
C GLU A 159 -7.09 3.60 -10.34
N GLY A 160 -7.78 4.76 -10.24
CA GLY A 160 -7.39 5.83 -9.34
C GLY A 160 -7.41 5.37 -7.88
N PHE A 161 -8.41 4.61 -7.45
CA PHE A 161 -8.47 4.02 -6.13
C PHE A 161 -7.23 3.15 -5.84
N TRP A 162 -6.94 2.15 -6.66
CA TRP A 162 -5.82 1.22 -6.43
C TRP A 162 -4.43 1.86 -6.54
N LYS A 163 -4.29 2.94 -7.32
CA LYS A 163 -3.03 3.71 -7.38
C LYS A 163 -2.79 4.54 -6.11
N ASN A 164 -3.86 4.99 -5.45
CA ASN A 164 -3.78 5.86 -4.28
C ASN A 164 -4.03 5.12 -2.95
N TRP A 165 -4.55 3.89 -2.99
CA TRP A 165 -4.66 3.02 -1.83
C TRP A 165 -3.38 2.21 -1.69
N HIS A 166 -2.65 2.41 -0.60
CA HIS A 166 -1.35 1.76 -0.37
C HIS A 166 -0.36 2.05 -1.51
N ALA A 167 -0.21 3.34 -1.86
CA ALA A 167 0.50 3.76 -3.07
C ALA A 167 1.95 3.24 -3.17
N SER A 168 2.68 3.09 -2.06
CA SER A 168 4.03 2.52 -2.08
C SER A 168 4.04 1.06 -2.56
N PHE A 169 3.04 0.29 -2.16
CA PHE A 169 2.88 -1.10 -2.58
C PHE A 169 2.48 -1.18 -4.04
N ASN A 170 1.59 -0.30 -4.50
CA ASN A 170 1.29 -0.20 -5.93
C ASN A 170 2.54 0.06 -6.77
N LYS A 171 3.38 1.03 -6.37
CA LYS A 171 4.68 1.29 -7.01
C LYS A 171 5.58 0.06 -7.02
N TRP A 172 5.66 -0.65 -5.90
CA TRP A 172 6.44 -1.89 -5.78
C TRP A 172 5.94 -2.98 -6.73
N LEU A 173 4.62 -3.21 -6.81
CA LEU A 173 4.01 -4.17 -7.74
C LEU A 173 4.30 -3.79 -9.19
N VAL A 174 4.21 -2.49 -9.52
CA VAL A 174 4.49 -2.02 -10.87
C VAL A 174 5.96 -2.28 -11.24
N ARG A 175 6.89 -1.88 -10.38
CA ARG A 175 8.34 -2.02 -10.60
C ARG A 175 8.78 -3.48 -10.68
N TYR A 176 8.41 -4.30 -9.70
CA TYR A 176 8.97 -5.65 -9.53
C TYR A 176 8.12 -6.78 -10.11
N MET A 177 6.87 -6.52 -10.52
CA MET A 177 6.01 -7.53 -11.14
C MET A 177 5.48 -7.09 -12.50
N TYR A 178 4.80 -5.95 -12.59
CA TYR A 178 4.11 -5.52 -13.81
C TYR A 178 5.07 -5.30 -14.99
N ILE A 179 6.16 -4.55 -14.76
CA ILE A 179 7.15 -4.24 -15.79
C ILE A 179 7.87 -5.52 -16.26
N PRO A 180 8.41 -6.38 -15.37
CA PRO A 180 9.05 -7.65 -15.77
C PRO A 180 8.14 -8.60 -16.55
N LEU A 181 6.83 -8.61 -16.27
CA LEU A 181 5.84 -9.42 -16.98
C LEU A 181 5.48 -8.87 -18.39
N GLY A 182 6.17 -7.84 -18.87
CA GLY A 182 5.99 -7.26 -20.20
C GLY A 182 5.12 -6.00 -20.24
N GLY A 183 4.78 -5.44 -19.08
CA GLY A 183 4.11 -4.15 -18.93
C GLY A 183 2.82 -4.03 -19.73
N SER A 184 2.64 -2.90 -20.42
CA SER A 184 1.43 -2.58 -21.17
C SER A 184 1.10 -3.57 -22.29
N ARG A 185 2.09 -4.31 -22.82
CA ARG A 185 1.88 -5.30 -23.90
C ARG A 185 1.05 -6.51 -23.45
N LYS A 186 1.05 -6.83 -22.16
CA LYS A 186 0.32 -7.95 -21.55
C LYS A 186 -0.56 -7.49 -20.39
N LYS A 187 -1.15 -6.28 -20.51
CA LYS A 187 -1.89 -5.61 -19.42
C LYS A 187 -2.88 -6.52 -18.69
N LEU A 188 -3.75 -7.24 -19.41
CA LEU A 188 -4.77 -8.10 -18.80
C LEU A 188 -4.16 -9.26 -18.00
N LEU A 189 -3.19 -9.97 -18.58
CA LEU A 189 -2.50 -11.07 -17.91
C LEU A 189 -1.75 -10.58 -16.67
N ASN A 190 -1.06 -9.44 -16.79
CA ASN A 190 -0.27 -8.88 -15.70
C ASN A 190 -1.16 -8.44 -14.54
N VAL A 191 -2.29 -7.79 -14.84
CA VAL A 191 -3.29 -7.43 -13.82
C VAL A 191 -3.82 -8.68 -13.14
N TRP A 192 -4.20 -9.72 -13.89
CA TRP A 192 -4.69 -10.96 -13.30
C TRP A 192 -3.68 -11.63 -12.37
N VAL A 193 -2.42 -11.74 -12.79
CA VAL A 193 -1.33 -12.31 -11.97
C VAL A 193 -1.07 -11.46 -10.73
N ILE A 194 -1.00 -10.13 -10.87
CA ILE A 194 -0.75 -9.22 -9.74
C ILE A 194 -1.87 -9.30 -8.72
N PHE A 195 -3.13 -9.26 -9.15
CA PHE A 195 -4.25 -9.33 -8.21
C PHE A 195 -4.39 -10.70 -7.56
N THR A 196 -4.05 -11.77 -8.28
CA THR A 196 -3.95 -13.12 -7.67
C THR A 196 -2.86 -13.15 -6.60
N PHE A 197 -1.69 -12.58 -6.87
CA PHE A 197 -0.63 -12.44 -5.88
C PHE A 197 -1.06 -11.62 -4.67
N VAL A 198 -1.71 -10.47 -4.89
CA VAL A 198 -2.21 -9.60 -3.81
C VAL A 198 -3.27 -10.32 -2.96
N ALA A 199 -4.17 -11.09 -3.58
CA ALA A 199 -5.14 -11.91 -2.85
C ALA A 199 -4.44 -12.96 -1.98
N ILE A 200 -3.47 -13.71 -2.52
CA ILE A 200 -2.70 -14.70 -1.76
C ILE A 200 -1.88 -14.04 -0.64
N TRP A 201 -1.32 -12.86 -0.90
CA TRP A 201 -0.52 -12.12 0.09
C TRP A 201 -1.35 -11.63 1.27
N HIS A 202 -2.59 -11.19 1.03
CA HIS A 202 -3.51 -10.77 2.08
C HIS A 202 -4.17 -11.94 2.82
N ASP A 203 -4.60 -12.97 2.08
CA ASP A 203 -5.34 -14.11 2.61
C ASP A 203 -4.46 -15.36 2.77
N LEU A 204 -3.35 -15.26 3.52
CA LEU A 204 -2.65 -16.46 4.02
C LEU A 204 -3.52 -17.28 4.99
N GLU A 205 -4.68 -16.76 5.41
CA GLU A 205 -5.72 -17.48 6.13
C GLU A 205 -6.56 -18.39 5.22
N TRP A 206 -6.54 -18.24 3.89
CA TRP A 206 -7.21 -19.18 2.98
C TRP A 206 -6.62 -20.59 3.07
N LEU A 207 -5.32 -20.71 3.36
CA LEU A 207 -4.66 -21.99 3.65
C LEU A 207 -5.14 -22.59 4.99
N LYS A 208 -5.45 -21.74 5.98
CA LYS A 208 -6.03 -22.16 7.26
C LYS A 208 -7.51 -22.51 7.13
N ALA A 209 -8.27 -21.78 6.30
CA ALA A 209 -9.68 -22.01 6.03
C ALA A 209 -9.94 -23.30 5.22
N LEU A 210 -9.02 -23.67 4.32
CA LEU A 210 -9.03 -24.99 3.64
C LEU A 210 -8.83 -26.15 4.63
N LEU A 211 -8.20 -25.87 5.79
CA LEU A 211 -7.87 -26.85 6.83
C LEU A 211 -8.72 -26.71 8.12
N GLY A 212 -9.68 -25.78 8.19
CA GLY A 212 -10.64 -25.70 9.29
C GLY A 212 -11.07 -24.28 9.68
N ASN A 213 -12.39 -24.10 9.72
CA ASN A 213 -13.16 -22.92 10.14
C ASN A 213 -13.27 -21.75 9.16
N SER A 214 -14.37 -21.83 8.40
CA SER A 214 -15.11 -20.71 7.83
C SER A 214 -15.37 -19.60 8.85
N TYR A 215 -14.99 -18.36 8.55
CA TYR A 215 -15.78 -17.11 8.70
C TYR A 215 -14.89 -15.87 8.46
N PHE A 216 -14.48 -15.57 7.22
CA PHE A 216 -14.29 -14.19 6.70
C PHE A 216 -13.93 -14.17 5.20
N VAL A 217 -14.74 -14.77 4.33
CA VAL A 217 -14.38 -14.93 2.90
C VAL A 217 -15.07 -13.93 1.96
N ASN A 218 -15.98 -13.06 2.45
CA ASN A 218 -16.80 -12.25 1.55
C ASN A 218 -16.27 -10.85 1.21
N SER A 219 -15.29 -10.27 1.91
CA SER A 219 -14.82 -8.91 1.60
C SER A 219 -13.76 -8.88 0.49
N VAL A 220 -12.90 -9.89 0.38
CA VAL A 220 -11.86 -9.97 -0.67
C VAL A 220 -12.42 -10.57 -1.96
N LEU A 221 -13.35 -11.53 -1.87
CA LEU A 221 -14.10 -12.03 -3.03
C LEU A 221 -14.99 -10.97 -3.67
N LEU A 222 -15.52 -10.00 -2.91
CA LEU A 222 -16.22 -8.86 -3.51
C LEU A 222 -15.27 -7.95 -4.31
N LEU A 223 -14.01 -7.78 -3.87
CA LEU A 223 -13.02 -6.99 -4.61
C LEU A 223 -12.53 -7.71 -5.88
N VAL A 224 -12.42 -9.05 -5.83
CA VAL A 224 -12.10 -9.89 -7.00
C VAL A 224 -13.31 -10.02 -7.95
N GLN A 225 -14.55 -10.06 -7.43
CA GLN A 225 -15.78 -10.04 -8.23
C GLN A 225 -16.07 -8.65 -8.83
N LEU A 226 -15.67 -7.55 -8.18
CA LEU A 226 -15.72 -6.22 -8.81
C LEU A 226 -14.70 -6.08 -9.95
N GLN A 227 -13.71 -6.97 -10.02
CA GLN A 227 -12.74 -7.01 -11.10
C GLN A 227 -13.23 -7.74 -12.36
N SER A 228 -14.20 -8.65 -12.24
CA SER A 228 -14.88 -9.24 -13.40
C SER A 228 -15.81 -8.26 -14.12
N LEU A 229 -16.10 -7.10 -13.50
CA LEU A 229 -16.78 -5.96 -14.14
C LEU A 229 -15.81 -4.99 -14.83
N ALA A 230 -14.49 -5.07 -14.57
CA ALA A 230 -13.49 -4.23 -15.24
C ALA A 230 -13.21 -4.67 -16.70
N SER A 231 -13.69 -5.86 -17.10
CA SER A 231 -13.70 -6.30 -18.51
C SER A 231 -14.78 -5.59 -19.37
N TRP A 232 -15.68 -4.81 -18.76
CA TRP A 232 -16.77 -4.11 -19.44
C TRP A 232 -16.54 -2.61 -19.70
N PHE A 233 -15.40 -2.04 -19.31
CA PHE A 233 -15.14 -0.60 -19.44
C PHE A 233 -13.86 -0.28 -20.23
N VAL A 234 -13.80 -0.79 -21.46
CA VAL A 234 -12.97 -0.23 -22.53
C VAL A 234 -13.89 0.52 -23.49
N PRO A 235 -13.95 1.86 -23.48
CA PRO A 235 -13.92 2.60 -24.72
C PRO A 235 -12.45 2.67 -25.18
N GLY A 236 -12.25 2.48 -26.49
CA GLY A 236 -10.93 2.43 -27.14
C GLY A 236 -10.06 3.67 -26.98
#